data_AF-A0A2E6YU23-F1
#
_entry.id   AF-A0A2E6YU23-F1
#
_cell.length_a   1.000
_cell.length_b   1.000
_cell.length_c   1.000
_cell.angle_alpha   90.00
_cell.angle_beta   90.00
_cell.angle_gamma   90.00
#
_symmetry.space_group_name_H-M   'P 1'
#
loop_
_entity.id
_entity.type
_entity.pdbx_description
1 polymer ?
#
loop_
_entity_poly.entity_id
_entity_poly.type
_entity_poly.pdbx_seq_one_letter_code
_entity_poly.pdbx_strand_id
1 'polypeptide(L)'
;MPHPLYFETGCRCAKKLTNTVIAKLAVPEDKQSANLFDTDVGGLGVRKMASGVATFIFEMRPKGAGAMKQVKIGRSSDMSIDQVRARARELALDYTSPDFLQTEAARGQTPTFSEAAHLYDQLALSNKSATYREKTMGTLRHYAERPLGADL
;
A
#
# COMPACT_ATOMS: atom_id res chain seq x y z
N MET A 1 10.72 -25.85 -24.75
CA MET A 1 11.06 -25.27 -23.42
C MET A 1 10.88 -23.76 -23.51
N PRO A 2 9.96 -23.10 -22.79
CA PRO A 2 9.92 -21.63 -22.80
C PRO A 2 11.08 -21.08 -21.97
N HIS A 3 11.92 -20.23 -22.56
CA HIS A 3 13.01 -19.58 -21.84
C HIS A 3 12.48 -18.65 -20.75
N PRO A 4 13.04 -18.72 -19.52
CA PRO A 4 12.71 -17.76 -18.49
C PRO A 4 13.18 -16.37 -18.90
N LEU A 5 12.38 -15.37 -18.58
CA LEU A 5 12.70 -13.98 -18.86
C LEU A 5 13.69 -13.48 -17.79
N TYR A 6 14.99 -13.66 -18.04
CA TYR A 6 16.06 -13.04 -17.25
C TYR A 6 16.42 -11.67 -17.84
N PHE A 7 16.55 -10.64 -17.01
CA PHE A 7 16.84 -9.28 -17.49
C PHE A 7 17.88 -8.57 -16.63
N GLU A 8 18.92 -8.05 -17.31
CA GLU A 8 20.08 -7.34 -16.74
C GLU A 8 19.71 -5.94 -16.22
N THR A 9 20.51 -5.49 -15.24
CA THR A 9 20.37 -4.24 -14.48
C THR A 9 20.78 -3.01 -15.29
N GLY A 10 19.83 -2.11 -15.56
CA GLY A 10 20.11 -0.76 -16.04
C GLY A 10 18.92 -0.07 -16.70
N CYS A 11 18.05 -0.84 -17.35
CA CYS A 11 16.81 -0.33 -17.96
C CYS A 11 15.60 -0.85 -17.16
N ARG A 12 14.64 0.03 -16.81
CA ARG A 12 13.36 -0.43 -16.24
C ARG A 12 12.66 -1.29 -17.31
N CYS A 13 12.60 -2.60 -17.09
CA CYS A 13 11.90 -3.49 -17.99
C CYS A 13 10.41 -3.18 -17.95
N ALA A 14 9.84 -2.85 -19.10
CA ALA A 14 8.42 -2.61 -19.27
C ALA A 14 7.83 -3.57 -20.30
N LYS A 15 6.67 -4.14 -19.99
CA LYS A 15 5.84 -4.93 -20.91
C LYS A 15 4.38 -4.70 -20.58
N LYS A 16 3.49 -4.92 -21.54
CA LYS A 16 2.06 -4.97 -21.26
C LYS A 16 1.79 -6.12 -20.29
N LEU A 17 1.38 -5.79 -19.06
CA LEU A 17 1.11 -6.78 -18.04
C LEU A 17 -0.12 -7.60 -18.45
N THR A 18 0.04 -8.91 -18.30
CA THR A 18 -1.00 -9.93 -18.44
C THR A 18 -0.72 -11.01 -17.40
N ASN A 19 -1.73 -11.78 -17.01
CA ASN A 19 -1.56 -12.88 -16.04
C ASN A 19 -0.45 -13.85 -16.49
N THR A 20 -0.38 -14.15 -17.79
CA THR A 20 0.67 -15.02 -18.35
C THR A 20 2.06 -14.42 -18.23
N VAL A 21 2.22 -13.12 -18.50
CA VAL A 21 3.51 -12.42 -18.36
C VAL A 21 3.96 -12.42 -16.90
N ILE A 22 3.04 -12.17 -15.96
CA ILE A 22 3.33 -12.17 -14.52
C ILE A 22 3.72 -13.57 -14.04
N ALA A 23 3.00 -14.60 -14.47
CA ALA A 23 3.30 -15.99 -14.12
C ALA A 23 4.72 -16.39 -14.56
N LYS A 24 5.11 -15.98 -15.78
CA LYS A 24 6.42 -16.27 -16.38
C LYS A 24 7.56 -15.38 -15.89
N LEU A 25 7.27 -14.32 -15.14
CA LEU A 25 8.30 -13.47 -14.57
C LEU A 25 9.19 -14.32 -13.65
N ALA A 26 10.48 -14.39 -13.94
CA ALA A 26 11.45 -15.07 -13.09
C ALA A 26 12.15 -14.06 -12.20
N VAL A 27 12.50 -14.48 -10.99
CA VAL A 27 13.41 -13.72 -10.15
C VAL A 27 14.79 -14.33 -10.35
N PRO A 28 15.82 -13.55 -10.76
CA PRO A 28 17.19 -14.03 -10.83
C PRO A 28 17.64 -14.64 -9.51
N GLU A 29 18.43 -15.72 -9.53
CA GLU A 29 18.84 -16.47 -8.33
C GLU A 29 19.60 -15.62 -7.31
N ASP A 30 20.29 -14.58 -7.78
CA ASP A 30 21.04 -13.61 -6.98
C ASP A 30 20.17 -12.52 -6.33
N LYS A 31 18.85 -12.50 -6.59
CA LYS A 31 17.96 -11.41 -6.18
C LYS A 31 16.78 -11.88 -5.33
N GLN A 32 16.40 -11.05 -4.37
CA GLN A 32 15.22 -11.26 -3.53
C GLN A 32 13.90 -10.95 -4.25
N SER A 33 13.94 -10.13 -5.30
CA SER A 33 12.77 -9.77 -6.09
C SER A 33 13.13 -9.26 -7.48
N ALA A 34 12.16 -9.31 -8.39
CA ALA A 34 12.21 -8.68 -9.70
C ALA A 34 10.96 -7.83 -9.93
N ASN A 35 11.13 -6.68 -10.59
CA ASN A 35 10.03 -5.79 -10.97
C ASN A 35 9.83 -5.81 -12.48
N LEU A 36 8.57 -5.75 -12.91
CA LEU A 36 8.19 -5.55 -14.31
C LEU A 36 7.10 -4.48 -14.39
N PHE A 37 7.34 -3.43 -15.18
CA PHE A 37 6.41 -2.31 -15.31
C PHE A 37 5.44 -2.50 -16.47
N ASP A 38 4.22 -1.99 -16.31
CA ASP A 38 3.19 -1.96 -17.33
C ASP A 38 3.47 -0.86 -18.36
N THR A 39 3.19 -1.15 -19.62
CA THR A 39 3.32 -0.19 -20.72
C THR A 39 2.04 0.61 -20.98
N ASP A 40 0.88 0.13 -20.53
CA ASP A 40 -0.39 0.84 -20.77
C ASP A 40 -0.63 1.91 -19.70
N VAL A 41 -0.12 1.72 -18.48
CA VAL A 41 -0.21 2.71 -17.39
C VAL A 41 1.17 2.96 -16.80
N GLY A 42 1.71 4.17 -17.02
CA GLY A 42 3.01 4.57 -16.49
C GLY A 42 3.05 4.50 -14.96
N GLY A 43 4.17 4.03 -14.41
CA GLY A 43 4.36 3.86 -12.96
C GLY A 43 3.71 2.62 -12.36
N LEU A 44 2.78 1.96 -13.07
CA LEU A 44 2.26 0.66 -12.65
C LEU A 44 3.29 -0.45 -12.91
N GLY A 45 3.47 -1.34 -11.95
CA GLY A 45 4.27 -2.55 -12.14
C GLY A 45 3.84 -3.70 -11.25
N VAL A 46 4.51 -4.84 -11.41
CA VAL A 46 4.43 -5.99 -10.52
C VAL A 46 5.81 -6.26 -9.92
N ARG A 47 5.86 -6.45 -8.61
CA ARG A 47 7.02 -6.98 -7.89
C ARG A 47 6.77 -8.45 -7.62
N LYS A 48 7.64 -9.32 -8.13
CA LYS A 48 7.67 -10.75 -7.80
C LYS A 48 8.82 -11.02 -6.85
N MET A 49 8.51 -11.59 -5.69
CA MET A 49 9.52 -12.03 -4.72
C MET A 49 10.11 -13.39 -5.14
N ALA A 50 11.31 -13.72 -4.66
CA ALA A 50 11.93 -15.04 -4.86
C ALA A 50 11.03 -16.18 -4.36
N SER A 51 10.17 -15.93 -3.36
CA SER A 51 9.13 -16.86 -2.90
C SER A 51 7.99 -17.11 -3.88
N GLY A 52 7.95 -16.41 -5.03
CA GLY A 52 6.90 -16.51 -6.03
C GLY A 52 5.73 -15.55 -5.82
N VAL A 53 5.61 -14.90 -4.66
CA VAL A 53 4.54 -13.93 -4.38
C VAL A 53 4.68 -12.72 -5.31
N ALA A 54 3.64 -12.46 -6.11
CA ALA A 54 3.56 -11.31 -7.00
C ALA A 54 2.56 -10.26 -6.49
N THR A 55 3.04 -9.03 -6.31
CA THR A 55 2.29 -7.88 -5.78
C THR A 55 2.34 -6.72 -6.77
N PHE A 56 1.19 -6.16 -7.10
CA PHE A 56 1.10 -4.94 -7.89
C PHE A 56 1.55 -3.73 -7.07
N ILE A 57 2.39 -2.92 -7.69
CA ILE A 57 2.95 -1.70 -7.13
C ILE A 57 2.68 -0.55 -8.09
N PHE A 58 2.57 0.66 -7.53
CA PHE A 58 2.61 1.89 -8.29
C PHE A 58 3.76 2.74 -7.77
N GLU A 59 4.62 3.21 -8.66
CA GLU A 59 5.67 4.14 -8.32
C GLU A 59 5.62 5.39 -9.20
N MET A 60 5.63 6.54 -8.55
CA MET A 60 5.72 7.82 -9.22
C MET A 60 6.27 8.86 -8.25
N ARG A 61 6.93 9.90 -8.76
CA ARG A 61 7.27 11.08 -7.96
C ARG A 61 6.04 11.98 -7.89
N PRO A 62 5.43 12.17 -6.71
CA PRO A 62 4.32 13.11 -6.57
C PRO A 62 4.75 14.54 -6.89
N LYS A 63 3.81 15.36 -7.32
CA LYS A 63 4.02 16.78 -7.60
C LYS A 63 4.46 17.51 -6.33
N GLY A 64 5.54 18.27 -6.44
CA GLY A 64 6.15 18.98 -5.30
C GLY A 64 6.99 18.10 -4.36
N ALA A 65 6.93 16.77 -4.47
CA ALA A 65 7.75 15.88 -3.65
C ALA A 65 9.17 15.73 -4.23
N GLY A 66 10.19 15.76 -3.36
CA GLY A 66 11.59 15.58 -3.75
C GLY A 66 11.98 14.14 -4.12
N ALA A 67 11.16 13.16 -3.74
CA ALA A 67 11.47 11.73 -3.88
C ALA A 67 10.34 10.96 -4.57
N MET A 68 10.72 9.84 -5.21
CA MET A 68 9.76 8.88 -5.76
C MET A 68 9.03 8.18 -4.61
N LYS A 69 7.71 8.00 -4.73
CA LYS A 69 6.92 7.23 -3.77
C LYS A 69 6.42 5.96 -4.44
N GLN A 70 6.59 4.83 -3.77
CA GLN A 70 6.06 3.53 -4.17
C GLN A 70 4.95 3.11 -3.20
N VAL A 71 3.83 2.64 -3.75
CA VAL A 71 2.70 2.11 -2.97
C VAL A 71 2.30 0.73 -3.48
N LYS A 72 1.83 -0.11 -2.58
CA LYS A 72 1.23 -1.40 -2.90
C LYS A 72 -0.22 -1.18 -3.35
N ILE A 73 -0.60 -1.76 -4.49
CA ILE A 73 -1.99 -1.79 -4.95
C ILE A 73 -2.69 -3.04 -4.38
N GLY A 74 -2.10 -4.23 -4.56
CA GLY A 74 -2.71 -5.50 -4.15
C GLY A 74 -1.91 -6.71 -4.62
N ARG A 75 -2.31 -7.93 -4.24
CA ARG A 75 -1.66 -9.15 -4.76
C ARG A 75 -2.25 -9.51 -6.12
N SER A 76 -1.43 -10.18 -6.93
CA SER A 76 -1.86 -10.67 -8.25
C SER A 76 -2.95 -11.75 -8.20
N SER A 77 -3.10 -12.43 -7.06
CA SER A 77 -4.19 -13.39 -6.82
C SER A 77 -5.55 -12.73 -6.59
N ASP A 78 -5.56 -11.47 -6.16
CA ASP A 78 -6.76 -10.83 -5.59
C ASP A 78 -7.39 -9.81 -6.56
N MET A 79 -6.69 -9.45 -7.63
CA MET A 79 -7.09 -8.37 -8.54
C MET A 79 -6.84 -8.71 -10.00
N SER A 80 -7.77 -8.31 -10.87
CA SER A 80 -7.56 -8.36 -12.32
C SER A 80 -6.63 -7.24 -12.80
N ILE A 81 -6.00 -7.42 -13.95
CA ILE A 81 -5.12 -6.41 -14.56
C ILE A 81 -5.87 -5.10 -14.79
N ASP A 82 -7.13 -5.15 -15.22
CA ASP A 82 -7.90 -3.94 -15.51
C ASP A 82 -8.27 -3.18 -14.23
N GLN A 83 -8.63 -3.88 -13.15
CA GLN A 83 -8.83 -3.27 -11.84
C GLN A 83 -7.57 -2.56 -11.35
N VAL A 84 -6.42 -3.20 -11.53
CA VAL A 84 -5.13 -2.64 -11.12
C VAL A 84 -4.74 -1.43 -11.97
N ARG A 85 -5.00 -1.47 -13.29
CA ARG A 85 -4.80 -0.31 -14.18
C ARG A 85 -5.72 0.84 -13.82
N ALA A 86 -6.99 0.57 -13.52
CA ALA A 86 -7.91 1.61 -13.04
C ALA A 86 -7.37 2.25 -11.76
N ARG A 87 -6.98 1.44 -10.78
CA ARG A 87 -6.42 1.94 -9.51
C ARG A 87 -5.12 2.72 -9.69
N ALA A 88 -4.24 2.29 -10.59
CA ALA A 88 -3.01 3.00 -10.89
C ALA A 88 -3.26 4.38 -11.55
N ARG A 89 -4.30 4.49 -12.39
CA ARG A 89 -4.69 5.79 -12.97
C ARG A 89 -5.24 6.74 -11.91
N GLU A 90 -6.03 6.25 -10.96
CA GLU A 90 -6.48 7.04 -9.81
C GLU A 90 -5.29 7.56 -8.98
N LEU A 91 -4.31 6.70 -8.69
CA LEU A 91 -3.09 7.08 -7.97
C LEU A 91 -2.27 8.11 -8.76
N ALA A 92 -2.20 7.98 -10.09
CA ALA A 92 -1.50 8.95 -10.94
C ALA A 92 -2.17 10.33 -10.87
N LEU A 93 -3.51 10.39 -10.85
CA LEU A 93 -4.25 11.64 -10.68
C LEU A 93 -3.99 12.25 -9.29
N ASP A 94 -4.05 11.45 -8.22
CA ASP A 94 -3.78 11.91 -6.84
C ASP A 94 -2.38 12.52 -6.73
N TYR A 95 -1.36 11.81 -7.24
CA TYR A 95 0.04 12.25 -7.15
C TYR A 95 0.36 13.45 -8.03
N THR A 96 -0.42 13.71 -9.09
CA THR A 96 -0.24 14.90 -9.94
C THR A 96 -1.03 16.11 -9.46
N SER A 97 -1.89 15.92 -8.45
CA SER A 97 -2.63 17.01 -7.80
C SER A 97 -1.67 18.07 -7.25
N PRO A 98 -1.96 19.37 -7.45
CA PRO A 98 -1.16 20.45 -6.84
C PRO A 98 -1.19 20.39 -5.31
N ASP A 99 -2.26 19.85 -4.73
CA ASP A 99 -2.49 19.82 -3.28
C ASP A 99 -2.08 18.48 -2.66
N PHE A 100 -1.35 17.63 -3.38
CA PHE A 100 -0.94 16.31 -2.90
C PHE A 100 -0.23 16.38 -1.54
N LEU A 101 0.75 17.29 -1.38
CA LEU A 101 1.49 17.42 -0.13
C LEU A 101 0.61 17.88 1.04
N GLN A 102 -0.36 18.76 0.79
CA GLN A 102 -1.31 19.20 1.80
C GLN A 102 -2.25 18.05 2.20
N THR A 103 -2.75 17.31 1.21
CA THR A 103 -3.61 16.14 1.41
C THR A 103 -2.89 15.05 2.21
N GLU A 104 -1.63 14.78 1.89
CA GLU A 104 -0.81 13.81 2.64
C GLU A 104 -0.49 14.28 4.06
N ALA A 105 -0.19 15.57 4.24
CA ALA A 105 0.02 16.14 5.57
C ALA A 105 -1.26 16.04 6.42
N ALA A 106 -2.42 16.33 5.85
CA ALA A 106 -3.72 16.20 6.52
C ALA A 106 -4.04 14.73 6.86
N ARG A 107 -3.76 13.79 5.95
CA ARG A 107 -3.86 12.35 6.23
C ARG A 107 -2.96 11.93 7.40
N GLY A 108 -1.73 12.44 7.46
CA GLY A 108 -0.80 12.19 8.56
C GLY A 108 -1.19 12.83 9.89
N GLN A 109 -2.06 13.85 9.88
CA GLN A 109 -2.59 14.50 11.08
C GLN A 109 -3.87 13.85 11.60
N THR A 110 -4.48 12.93 10.86
CA THR A 110 -5.65 12.19 11.33
C THR A 110 -5.19 11.20 12.40
N PRO A 111 -5.65 11.31 13.66
CA PRO A 111 -5.20 10.43 14.72
C PRO A 111 -5.59 8.99 14.43
N THR A 112 -4.68 8.06 14.70
CA THR A 112 -5.01 6.63 14.78
C THR A 112 -6.08 6.40 15.86
N PHE A 113 -6.76 5.25 15.82
CA PHE A 113 -7.74 4.93 16.85
C PHE A 113 -7.15 4.98 18.27
N SER A 114 -5.91 4.50 18.43
CA SER A 114 -5.21 4.56 19.71
C SER A 114 -4.94 6.00 20.15
N GLU A 115 -4.44 6.85 19.25
CA GLU A 115 -4.23 8.27 19.53
C GLU A 115 -5.55 8.99 19.85
N ALA A 116 -6.62 8.68 19.12
CA ALA A 116 -7.95 9.22 19.38
C ALA A 116 -8.49 8.78 20.76
N ALA A 117 -8.29 7.52 21.15
CA ALA A 117 -8.65 7.04 22.48
C ALA A 117 -7.84 7.73 23.58
N HIS A 118 -6.54 7.97 23.36
CA HIS A 118 -5.70 8.74 24.29
C HIS A 118 -6.13 10.21 24.38
N LEU A 119 -6.49 10.85 23.27
CA LEU A 119 -7.02 12.21 23.27
C LEU A 119 -8.35 12.30 24.02
N TYR A 120 -9.24 11.32 23.83
CA TYR A 120 -10.49 11.23 24.57
C TYR A 120 -10.26 11.11 26.09
N ASP A 121 -9.30 10.28 26.49
CA ASP A 121 -8.89 10.14 27.88
C ASP A 121 -8.43 11.46 28.52
N GLN A 122 -7.59 12.22 27.79
CA GLN A 122 -7.04 13.48 28.24
C GLN A 122 -8.09 14.61 28.28
N LEU A 123 -8.95 14.69 27.28
CA LEU A 123 -9.85 15.83 27.10
C LEU A 123 -11.22 15.63 27.78
N ALA A 124 -11.76 14.41 27.75
CA ALA A 124 -13.13 14.15 28.20
C ALA A 124 -13.21 13.36 29.51
N LEU A 125 -12.20 12.54 29.82
CA LEU A 125 -12.20 11.70 31.03
C LEU A 125 -11.32 12.26 32.16
N SER A 126 -10.54 13.32 31.90
CA SER A 126 -9.60 13.88 32.87
C SER A 126 -10.25 14.43 34.14
N ASN A 127 -11.50 14.89 34.05
CA ASN A 127 -12.29 15.35 35.18
C ASN A 127 -13.22 14.27 35.77
N LYS A 128 -13.13 13.02 35.31
CA LYS A 128 -13.91 11.88 35.81
C LYS A 128 -13.14 11.13 36.89
N SER A 129 -13.84 10.28 37.63
CA SER A 129 -13.20 9.45 38.65
C SER A 129 -12.21 8.46 38.02
N ALA A 130 -11.14 8.15 38.75
CA ALA A 130 -10.11 7.22 38.30
C ALA A 130 -10.70 5.86 37.87
N THR A 131 -11.66 5.34 38.64
CA THR A 131 -12.34 4.06 38.34
C THR A 131 -13.16 4.11 37.06
N TYR A 132 -13.86 5.23 36.79
CA TYR A 132 -14.62 5.38 35.55
C TYR A 132 -13.69 5.46 34.35
N ARG A 133 -12.65 6.29 34.48
CA ARG A 133 -11.62 6.48 33.46
C ARG A 133 -10.92 5.16 33.11
N GLU A 134 -10.51 4.39 34.11
CA GLU A 134 -9.86 3.08 33.94
C GLU A 134 -10.77 2.08 33.21
N LYS A 135 -12.05 1.96 33.63
CA LYS A 135 -13.01 1.07 32.97
C LYS A 135 -13.25 1.47 31.51
N THR A 136 -13.50 2.75 31.25
CA THR A 136 -13.75 3.25 29.89
C THR A 136 -12.55 3.04 28.98
N MET A 137 -11.33 3.35 29.44
CA MET A 137 -10.13 3.13 28.65
C MET A 137 -9.81 1.64 28.47
N GLY A 138 -10.10 0.80 29.47
CA GLY A 138 -10.02 -0.65 29.35
C GLY A 138 -10.94 -1.19 28.25
N THR A 139 -12.19 -0.74 28.21
CA THR A 139 -13.14 -1.11 27.15
C THR A 139 -12.66 -0.66 25.76
N LEU A 140 -12.17 0.57 25.61
CA LEU A 140 -11.66 1.06 24.32
C LEU A 140 -10.45 0.26 23.83
N ARG A 141 -9.56 -0.19 24.72
CA ARG A 141 -8.43 -1.07 24.35
C ARG A 141 -8.90 -2.42 23.84
N HIS A 142 -9.88 -3.04 24.49
CA HIS A 142 -10.44 -4.32 24.04
C HIS A 142 -11.02 -4.25 22.61
N TYR A 143 -11.66 -3.13 22.25
CA TYR A 143 -12.15 -2.92 20.88
C TYR A 143 -11.04 -2.53 19.88
N ALA A 144 -9.90 -2.01 20.35
CA ALA A 144 -8.75 -1.75 19.50
C ALA A 144 -7.97 -3.02 19.14
N GLU A 145 -8.04 -4.06 19.97
CA GLU A 145 -7.24 -5.29 19.85
C GLU A 145 -7.93 -6.41 19.04
N ARG A 146 -9.24 -6.34 18.82
CA ARG A 146 -10.01 -7.37 18.08
C ARG A 146 -10.71 -6.80 16.84
N PRO A 147 -10.67 -7.49 15.68
CA PRO A 147 -11.50 -7.13 14.53
C PRO A 147 -12.99 -7.20 14.90
N LEU A 148 -13.78 -6.24 14.42
CA LEU A 148 -15.25 -6.31 14.47
C LEU A 148 -15.73 -7.64 13.84
N GLY A 149 -16.38 -8.50 14.63
CA GLY A 149 -16.93 -9.79 14.19
C GLY A 149 -16.09 -11.03 14.52
N ALA A 150 -15.04 -10.94 15.33
CA ALA A 150 -14.20 -12.11 15.66
C ALA A 150 -14.89 -13.21 16.51
N ASP A 151 -16.12 -12.99 16.97
CA ASP A 151 -16.90 -13.94 17.77
C ASP A 151 -18.32 -14.21 17.17
N LEU A 152 -18.51 -14.01 15.85
CA LEU A 152 -19.74 -14.40 15.12
C LEU A 152 -19.46 -15.51 14.10
#